data_AF-A0A086T2K7-F1
#
_entry.id   AF-A0A086T2K7-F1
#
_cell.length_a   1.000
_cell.length_b   1.000
_cell.length_c   1.000
_cell.angle_alpha   90.00
_cell.angle_beta   90.00
_cell.angle_gamma   90.00
#
_symmetry.space_group_name_H-M   'P 1'
#
loop_
_entity.id
_entity.type
_entity.pdbx_description
1 polymer ?
#
loop_
_entity_poly.entity_id
_entity_poly.type
_entity_poly.pdbx_seq_one_letter_code
_entity_poly.pdbx_strand_id
1 'polypeptide(L)'
;MGSKTLDNEDDKGFGGSSNSSKADSVGGEPRGAHTARDGDGSLGDGGGDEGDSDGDDDEVVPVALTGLESCVKTTKKNKRKRTKRKKTKTVVKQSSPPRVPLNQVFPSGEYPSGELLNYRSPPDSSARATASELRYLGRRHLEDPALLNDYRKAAEVHRQVRQWVQETVKPGQTLTEIALGVEDGVRALLGNDGLAPGSALVSGMGFPTGLSLNHCVAHYTPNPGHKDIVLQQKDVLKVDFGVHVNGWIVDSAFTMSFDPTYDNLLAAVKDATDTGIKTAGIDVRICDVSAAIQEVMESYEVEIDGKVYPVKAVRSICAHDIKRYRIHGEKQIPFVKTSDQTKMEEGEIFAIETFGTTGRGYLKDDNGIYGYGLQRGASPATLPLATAKRLYKTIQENFGTIVFCRRYLERLGVERYLAGLSCLVSHGVLEAYPPLVDTKGSYSAQFEHTILLRESNKEVISRGFDY
;
A
#
# COMPACT_ATOMS: atom_id res chain seq x y z
N MET A 1 2.08 -0.27 4.53
CA MET A 1 3.40 -0.13 3.83
C MET A 1 4.56 -0.20 4.84
N GLY A 2 4.99 -1.40 5.24
CA GLY A 2 6.01 -1.63 6.28
C GLY A 2 7.17 -0.63 6.40
N SER A 3 7.28 0.08 7.54
CA SER A 3 8.42 0.97 7.84
C SER A 3 9.60 0.19 8.42
N LYS A 4 10.85 0.45 8.00
CA LYS A 4 12.04 -0.19 8.60
C LYS A 4 12.26 0.31 10.03
N THR A 5 12.64 -0.59 10.94
CA THR A 5 13.04 -0.19 12.30
C THR A 5 14.37 0.57 12.27
N LEU A 6 14.55 1.53 13.18
CA LEU A 6 15.78 2.34 13.27
C LEU A 6 17.06 1.50 13.44
N ASP A 7 17.00 0.41 14.21
CA ASP A 7 18.16 -0.47 14.44
C ASP A 7 18.73 -1.10 13.17
N ASN A 8 17.92 -1.19 12.10
CA ASN A 8 18.34 -1.71 10.80
C ASN A 8 19.02 -0.66 9.91
N GLU A 9 18.95 0.64 10.24
CA GLU A 9 19.66 1.69 9.50
C GLU A 9 21.14 1.77 9.91
N ASP A 10 21.46 1.39 11.16
CA ASP A 10 22.80 1.51 11.75
C ASP A 10 23.78 0.37 11.37
N ASP A 11 23.32 -0.71 10.73
CA ASP A 11 24.21 -1.77 10.20
C ASP A 11 24.95 -1.34 8.91
N LYS A 12 24.83 -0.05 8.53
CA LYS A 12 25.72 0.61 7.56
C LYS A 12 27.00 1.09 8.24
N GLY A 13 27.82 0.13 8.69
CA GLY A 13 29.28 0.22 8.87
C GLY A 13 29.89 1.56 9.32
N PHE A 14 29.84 1.86 10.61
CA PHE A 14 30.79 2.79 11.25
C PHE A 14 32.07 2.06 11.65
N GLY A 15 33.06 2.04 10.76
CA GLY A 15 34.44 1.65 11.09
C GLY A 15 35.14 2.76 11.86
N GLY A 16 35.42 2.52 13.14
CA GLY A 16 36.09 3.47 14.04
C GLY A 16 37.49 3.89 13.60
N SER A 17 37.76 5.19 13.74
CA SER A 17 39.07 5.80 13.52
C SER A 17 40.05 5.44 14.64
N SER A 18 41.17 4.80 14.27
CA SER A 18 42.41 4.85 15.05
C SER A 18 43.61 5.03 14.10
N ASN A 19 44.47 5.99 14.45
CA ASN A 19 45.65 6.43 13.70
C ASN A 19 46.68 5.30 13.45
N SER A 20 47.20 5.19 12.22
CA SER A 20 48.65 5.25 11.97
C SER A 20 48.99 5.33 10.48
N SER A 21 50.09 6.01 10.20
CA SER A 21 50.69 6.31 8.91
C SER A 21 51.24 5.08 8.16
N LYS A 22 50.92 4.95 6.87
CA LYS A 22 51.88 4.74 5.76
C LYS A 22 51.14 4.63 4.43
N ALA A 23 51.68 5.29 3.42
CA ALA A 23 51.25 5.19 2.03
C ALA A 23 51.70 3.84 1.45
N ASP A 24 50.78 3.15 0.77
CA ASP A 24 51.11 2.29 -0.36
C ASP A 24 49.90 2.23 -1.31
N SER A 25 50.21 2.49 -2.58
CA SER A 25 49.29 2.56 -3.70
C SER A 25 48.92 1.16 -4.20
N VAL A 26 47.65 0.77 -4.09
CA VAL A 26 47.02 -0.20 -5.01
C VAL A 26 45.55 0.21 -5.14
N GLY A 27 45.14 0.53 -6.38
CA GLY A 27 43.79 1.01 -6.69
C GLY A 27 42.72 -0.04 -6.43
N GLY A 28 41.67 0.37 -5.72
CA GLY A 28 40.38 -0.30 -5.68
C GLY A 28 39.31 0.72 -6.06
N GLU A 29 38.55 0.43 -7.12
CA GLU A 29 37.46 1.27 -7.58
C GLU A 29 36.33 1.39 -6.54
N PRO A 30 35.62 2.54 -6.48
CA PRO A 30 34.48 2.69 -5.59
C PRO A 30 33.32 1.78 -6.03
N ARG A 31 32.85 0.93 -5.11
CA ARG A 31 31.62 0.15 -5.27
C ARG A 31 30.41 1.09 -5.33
N GLY A 32 29.81 1.20 -6.51
CA GLY A 32 28.59 1.99 -6.69
C GLY A 32 28.25 2.33 -8.13
N ALA A 33 28.42 1.39 -9.08
CA ALA A 33 27.92 1.55 -10.44
C ALA A 33 27.75 0.19 -11.11
N HIS A 34 26.64 -0.50 -10.85
CA HIS A 34 26.25 -1.64 -11.68
C HIS A 34 24.79 -1.50 -12.10
N THR A 35 24.60 -0.96 -13.31
CA THR A 35 23.35 -0.86 -14.06
C THR A 35 22.88 -2.22 -14.63
N ALA A 36 23.22 -3.33 -13.98
CA ALA A 36 23.05 -4.68 -14.57
C ALA A 36 22.60 -5.76 -13.58
N ARG A 37 22.01 -5.40 -12.45
CA ARG A 37 21.34 -6.37 -11.55
C ARG A 37 19.95 -5.88 -11.13
N ASP A 38 19.11 -5.63 -12.13
CA ASP A 38 17.64 -5.71 -11.99
C ASP A 38 17.17 -7.14 -12.41
N GLY A 39 18.02 -8.16 -12.22
CA GLY A 39 17.81 -9.55 -12.62
C GLY A 39 17.21 -10.41 -11.50
N ASP A 40 16.16 -11.14 -11.88
CA ASP A 40 15.44 -12.22 -11.19
C ASP A 40 15.82 -12.58 -9.74
N GLY A 41 15.09 -12.01 -8.78
CA GLY A 41 14.80 -12.73 -7.55
C GLY A 41 13.88 -13.90 -7.88
N SER A 42 14.45 -15.10 -8.05
CA SER A 42 13.75 -16.36 -8.37
C SER A 42 12.47 -16.58 -7.53
N LEU A 43 11.30 -16.26 -8.10
CA LEU A 43 9.97 -16.55 -7.56
C LEU A 43 9.18 -17.57 -8.40
N GLY A 44 9.76 -18.10 -9.48
CA GLY A 44 9.16 -19.17 -10.26
C GLY A 44 10.06 -20.39 -10.29
N ASP A 45 9.66 -21.46 -9.62
CA ASP A 45 10.15 -22.81 -9.90
C ASP A 45 8.98 -23.61 -10.47
N GLY A 46 9.20 -24.20 -11.65
CA GLY A 46 8.21 -24.95 -12.40
C GLY A 46 8.96 -25.87 -13.35
N GLY A 47 9.11 -27.13 -12.92
CA GLY A 47 9.74 -28.19 -13.71
C GLY A 47 8.74 -28.94 -14.61
N GLY A 48 9.27 -29.42 -15.74
CA GLY A 48 8.67 -30.40 -16.66
C GLY A 48 7.76 -29.77 -17.73
N ASP A 49 7.70 -30.22 -18.96
CA ASP A 49 8.38 -31.27 -19.74
C ASP A 49 8.08 -30.93 -21.22
N GLU A 50 8.98 -31.26 -22.13
CA GLU A 50 8.87 -30.92 -23.56
C GLU A 50 7.82 -31.78 -24.28
N GLY A 51 7.07 -31.18 -25.20
CA GLY A 51 6.12 -31.88 -26.05
C GLY A 51 5.65 -31.02 -27.22
N ASP A 52 6.40 -31.09 -28.32
CA ASP A 52 6.08 -30.56 -29.66
C ASP A 52 4.72 -31.04 -30.20
N SER A 53 4.01 -30.16 -30.91
CA SER A 53 3.42 -30.50 -32.22
C SER A 53 2.96 -29.24 -32.95
N ASP A 54 3.55 -29.05 -34.13
CA ASP A 54 3.16 -28.12 -35.18
C ASP A 54 1.79 -28.44 -35.79
N GLY A 55 1.20 -27.44 -36.47
CA GLY A 55 0.09 -27.62 -37.40
C GLY A 55 -0.51 -26.30 -37.91
N ASP A 56 0.01 -25.83 -39.04
CA ASP A 56 -0.45 -24.68 -39.84
C ASP A 56 -1.86 -24.86 -40.45
N ASP A 57 -2.50 -23.72 -40.76
CA ASP A 57 -2.97 -23.31 -42.11
C ASP A 57 -4.33 -22.56 -42.17
N ASP A 58 -4.20 -21.42 -42.87
CA ASP A 58 -5.13 -20.51 -43.56
C ASP A 58 -6.58 -20.95 -43.88
N GLU A 59 -7.53 -20.00 -43.86
CA GLU A 59 -8.04 -19.36 -45.10
C GLU A 59 -9.16 -18.33 -44.89
N VAL A 60 -9.34 -17.53 -45.94
CA VAL A 60 -9.97 -16.21 -46.05
C VAL A 60 -11.42 -16.30 -46.59
N VAL A 61 -12.23 -15.30 -46.18
CA VAL A 61 -13.58 -14.84 -46.63
C VAL A 61 -13.86 -14.96 -48.15
N PRO A 62 -15.13 -14.84 -48.70
CA PRO A 62 -15.83 -13.52 -48.75
C PRO A 62 -17.38 -13.43 -49.08
N VAL A 63 -17.91 -12.19 -49.00
CA VAL A 63 -19.10 -11.52 -49.66
C VAL A 63 -20.53 -12.08 -49.36
N ALA A 64 -21.66 -11.34 -49.32
CA ALA A 64 -22.10 -10.14 -50.05
C ALA A 64 -23.32 -9.40 -49.44
N LEU A 65 -23.45 -8.12 -49.84
CA LEU A 65 -24.54 -7.15 -49.61
C LEU A 65 -25.72 -7.28 -50.59
N THR A 66 -26.93 -6.91 -50.15
CA THR A 66 -28.04 -6.20 -50.88
C THR A 66 -29.11 -5.82 -49.83
N GLY A 67 -29.97 -4.79 -49.87
CA GLY A 67 -30.24 -3.66 -50.77
C GLY A 67 -31.54 -2.93 -50.30
N LEU A 68 -31.56 -1.59 -50.47
CA LEU A 68 -32.66 -0.66 -50.75
C LEU A 68 -33.91 -0.41 -49.85
N GLU A 69 -33.99 0.86 -49.43
CA GLU A 69 -35.05 1.90 -49.63
C GLU A 69 -36.41 1.98 -48.88
N SER A 70 -36.61 3.21 -48.36
CA SER A 70 -37.76 4.09 -48.04
C SER A 70 -39.18 3.78 -48.61
N CYS A 71 -40.34 4.30 -48.13
CA CYS A 71 -40.72 5.64 -47.64
C CYS A 71 -42.22 5.70 -47.17
N VAL A 72 -42.61 6.79 -46.48
CA VAL A 72 -43.94 7.48 -46.37
C VAL A 72 -44.98 7.17 -45.25
N LYS A 73 -45.04 8.14 -44.30
CA LYS A 73 -46.15 8.91 -43.66
C LYS A 73 -47.47 8.25 -43.19
N THR A 74 -47.89 8.62 -41.97
CA THR A 74 -49.22 9.24 -41.68
C THR A 74 -49.25 9.95 -40.30
N THR A 75 -50.18 10.89 -40.16
CA THR A 75 -50.25 12.01 -39.21
C THR A 75 -51.18 11.82 -38.00
N LYS A 76 -50.74 12.36 -36.84
CA LYS A 76 -51.46 13.06 -35.73
C LYS A 76 -52.84 12.55 -35.22
N LYS A 77 -52.90 12.18 -33.91
CA LYS A 77 -53.56 12.93 -32.80
C LYS A 77 -53.73 12.06 -31.53
N ASN A 78 -53.14 12.48 -30.40
CA ASN A 78 -53.84 12.88 -29.17
C ASN A 78 -52.88 12.98 -27.96
N LYS A 79 -52.69 14.21 -27.48
CA LYS A 79 -52.01 14.52 -26.20
C LYS A 79 -52.88 14.04 -25.03
N ARG A 80 -52.42 13.05 -24.28
CA ARG A 80 -52.77 12.88 -22.86
C ARG A 80 -51.56 13.28 -22.02
N LYS A 81 -51.73 14.32 -21.18
CA LYS A 81 -50.75 14.76 -20.18
C LYS A 81 -50.44 13.57 -19.26
N ARG A 82 -49.27 12.93 -19.43
CA ARG A 82 -48.73 11.99 -18.44
C ARG A 82 -48.33 12.81 -17.20
N THR A 83 -49.00 12.53 -16.10
CA THR A 83 -48.60 12.92 -14.76
C THR A 83 -47.12 12.58 -14.56
N LYS A 84 -46.33 13.57 -14.11
CA LYS A 84 -44.93 13.38 -13.73
C LYS A 84 -44.90 12.36 -12.59
N ARG A 85 -44.61 11.10 -12.92
CA ARG A 85 -44.15 10.10 -11.96
C ARG A 85 -42.91 10.72 -11.29
N LYS A 86 -42.98 10.96 -9.98
CA LYS A 86 -41.79 11.19 -9.14
C LYS A 86 -40.79 10.08 -9.53
N LYS A 87 -39.66 10.45 -10.15
CA LYS A 87 -38.56 9.50 -10.35
C LYS A 87 -38.15 9.04 -8.96
N THR A 88 -38.46 7.80 -8.63
CA THR A 88 -37.77 7.09 -7.56
C THR A 88 -36.28 7.24 -7.86
N LYS A 89 -35.51 7.87 -6.97
CA LYS A 89 -34.06 7.99 -7.13
C LYS A 89 -33.53 6.55 -7.21
N THR A 90 -33.12 6.11 -8.40
CA THR A 90 -32.45 4.83 -8.58
C THR A 90 -31.15 4.91 -7.80
N VAL A 91 -30.99 4.04 -6.79
CA VAL A 91 -29.73 3.93 -6.05
C VAL A 91 -28.69 3.43 -7.05
N VAL A 92 -27.69 4.25 -7.33
CA VAL A 92 -26.58 3.87 -8.21
C VAL A 92 -25.75 2.85 -7.45
N LYS A 93 -25.64 1.63 -7.97
CA LYS A 93 -24.80 0.58 -7.41
C LYS A 93 -23.41 0.64 -8.03
N GLN A 94 -22.42 0.15 -7.30
CA GLN A 94 -21.06 -0.04 -7.82
C GLN A 94 -21.05 -1.12 -8.92
N SER A 95 -20.10 -1.02 -9.86
CA SER A 95 -19.83 -2.03 -10.88
C SER A 95 -18.81 -3.09 -10.39
N SER A 96 -18.63 -4.19 -11.14
CA SER A 96 -17.52 -5.13 -10.94
C SER A 96 -16.78 -5.31 -12.28
N PRO A 97 -15.51 -4.89 -12.41
CA PRO A 97 -14.68 -4.23 -11.40
C PRO A 97 -15.23 -2.85 -10.98
N PRO A 98 -14.86 -2.33 -9.80
CA PRO A 98 -15.38 -1.07 -9.26
C PRO A 98 -14.88 0.10 -10.12
N ARG A 99 -15.79 0.78 -10.81
CA ARG A 99 -15.49 1.86 -11.77
C ARG A 99 -16.44 3.05 -11.68
N VAL A 100 -17.50 2.97 -10.87
CA VAL A 100 -18.41 4.09 -10.63
C VAL A 100 -17.80 5.03 -9.58
N PRO A 101 -17.63 6.32 -9.88
CA PRO A 101 -17.13 7.29 -8.90
C PRO A 101 -17.96 7.30 -7.62
N LEU A 102 -17.28 7.34 -6.48
CA LEU A 102 -17.90 7.13 -5.18
C LEU A 102 -18.94 8.20 -4.84
N ASN A 103 -18.78 9.43 -5.33
CA ASN A 103 -19.77 10.51 -5.18
C ASN A 103 -21.10 10.24 -5.92
N GLN A 104 -21.13 9.31 -6.89
CA GLN A 104 -22.37 8.88 -7.54
C GLN A 104 -23.08 7.78 -6.73
N VAL A 105 -22.31 6.93 -6.05
CA VAL A 105 -22.81 5.91 -5.11
C VAL A 105 -23.29 6.55 -3.80
N PHE A 106 -22.61 7.62 -3.35
CA PHE A 106 -22.94 8.43 -2.18
C PHE A 106 -23.27 9.89 -2.58
N PRO A 107 -24.47 10.18 -3.15
CA PRO A 107 -24.82 11.53 -3.62
C PRO A 107 -24.93 12.60 -2.53
N SER A 108 -24.99 12.22 -1.25
CA SER A 108 -24.93 13.16 -0.13
C SER A 108 -23.54 13.80 0.01
N GLY A 109 -22.51 13.13 -0.52
CA GLY A 109 -21.11 13.48 -0.24
C GLY A 109 -20.67 13.08 1.18
N GLU A 110 -21.50 12.37 1.94
CA GLU A 110 -21.17 11.84 3.26
C GLU A 110 -20.74 10.38 3.15
N TYR A 111 -19.56 10.06 3.70
CA TYR A 111 -18.96 8.73 3.64
C TYR A 111 -19.02 8.02 5.00
N PRO A 112 -19.18 6.69 5.03
CA PRO A 112 -19.35 5.95 6.27
C PRO A 112 -18.11 6.05 7.17
N SER A 113 -18.34 6.19 8.48
CA SER A 113 -17.29 6.09 9.48
C SER A 113 -16.69 4.70 9.52
N GLY A 114 -15.45 4.61 10.01
CA GLY A 114 -14.88 3.34 10.44
C GLY A 114 -15.53 2.81 11.71
N GLU A 115 -14.90 1.78 12.27
CA GLU A 115 -15.29 1.24 13.58
C GLU A 115 -14.87 2.20 14.69
N LEU A 116 -15.82 2.61 15.52
CA LEU A 116 -15.58 3.51 16.66
C LEU A 116 -15.35 2.69 17.93
N LEU A 117 -14.18 2.82 18.52
CA LEU A 117 -13.78 2.16 19.76
C LEU A 117 -13.59 3.20 20.87
N ASN A 118 -14.16 2.93 22.04
CA ASN A 118 -13.89 3.73 23.22
C ASN A 118 -12.47 3.43 23.72
N TYR A 119 -11.75 4.46 24.20
CA TYR A 119 -10.51 4.23 24.91
C TYR A 119 -10.76 3.40 26.17
N ARG A 120 -9.83 2.52 26.51
CA ARG A 120 -9.81 1.91 27.85
C ARG A 120 -9.74 3.05 28.86
N SER A 121 -10.71 3.12 29.77
CA SER A 121 -10.75 4.15 30.82
C SER A 121 -9.38 4.22 31.51
N PRO A 122 -8.69 5.38 31.54
CA PRO A 122 -7.49 5.52 32.31
C PRO A 122 -7.87 5.45 33.79
N PRO A 123 -6.93 5.06 34.67
CA PRO A 123 -7.11 5.13 36.12
C PRO A 123 -7.45 6.54 36.64
N ASP A 124 -7.30 7.60 35.84
CA ASP A 124 -7.68 8.96 36.23
C ASP A 124 -8.19 9.78 35.02
N SER A 125 -9.50 9.79 34.79
CA SER A 125 -10.13 10.70 33.82
C SER A 125 -10.12 12.17 34.28
N SER A 126 -9.73 12.43 35.53
CA SER A 126 -9.63 13.74 36.18
C SER A 126 -8.48 14.58 35.62
N ALA A 127 -7.35 13.95 35.24
CA ALA A 127 -6.18 14.62 34.66
C ALA A 127 -6.42 15.11 33.22
N ARG A 128 -7.41 14.54 32.52
CA ARG A 128 -7.81 15.00 31.19
C ARG A 128 -8.62 16.30 31.20
N ALA A 129 -9.01 16.85 32.35
CA ALA A 129 -9.69 18.15 32.40
C ALA A 129 -8.70 19.33 32.42
N THR A 130 -7.50 19.15 32.97
CA THR A 130 -6.58 20.25 33.32
C THR A 130 -5.56 20.61 32.22
N ALA A 131 -5.42 19.77 31.18
CA ALA A 131 -4.56 20.04 30.00
C ALA A 131 -5.33 20.58 28.78
N SER A 132 -6.48 21.22 28.99
CA SER A 132 -7.36 21.71 27.91
C SER A 132 -6.73 22.83 27.07
N GLU A 133 -5.87 23.64 27.69
CA GLU A 133 -5.30 24.86 27.08
C GLU A 133 -4.21 24.56 26.03
N LEU A 134 -3.40 23.50 26.23
CA LEU A 134 -2.42 23.04 25.23
C LEU A 134 -3.07 22.24 24.08
N ARG A 135 -4.20 21.57 24.33
CA ARG A 135 -4.98 20.85 23.30
C ARG A 135 -5.80 21.77 22.41
N TYR A 136 -6.25 22.91 22.93
CA TYR A 136 -7.03 23.91 22.19
C TYR A 136 -6.32 24.40 20.93
N LEU A 137 -4.98 24.46 20.92
CA LEU A 137 -4.20 25.06 19.82
C LEU A 137 -3.55 24.05 18.86
N GLY A 138 -3.39 22.77 19.24
CA GLY A 138 -2.47 21.87 18.54
C GLY A 138 -3.07 20.90 17.52
N ARG A 139 -4.20 20.25 17.81
CA ARG A 139 -4.50 18.95 17.19
C ARG A 139 -5.98 18.65 16.88
N ARG A 140 -6.81 19.68 16.65
CA ARG A 140 -8.23 19.54 16.27
C ARG A 140 -8.51 19.16 14.82
N HIS A 141 -7.49 18.87 14.01
CA HIS A 141 -7.72 18.56 12.60
C HIS A 141 -8.57 17.28 12.41
N LEU A 142 -8.42 16.28 13.30
CA LEU A 142 -9.28 15.08 13.29
C LEU A 142 -10.70 15.32 13.85
N GLU A 143 -11.00 16.52 14.34
CA GLU A 143 -12.37 16.92 14.71
C GLU A 143 -13.02 17.84 13.66
N ASP A 144 -12.29 18.22 12.60
CA ASP A 144 -12.85 18.89 11.44
C ASP A 144 -13.73 17.91 10.65
N PRO A 145 -15.05 18.15 10.56
CA PRO A 145 -15.96 17.25 9.84
C PRO A 145 -15.61 17.10 8.36
N ALA A 146 -15.07 18.14 7.73
CA ALA A 146 -14.70 18.11 6.31
C ALA A 146 -13.50 17.17 6.09
N LEU A 147 -12.47 17.31 6.93
CA LEU A 147 -11.30 16.43 6.90
C LEU A 147 -11.68 14.97 7.18
N LEU A 148 -12.47 14.73 8.22
CA LEU A 148 -12.94 13.38 8.54
C LEU A 148 -13.70 12.75 7.38
N ASN A 149 -14.57 13.52 6.73
CA ASN A 149 -15.33 13.04 5.60
C ASN A 149 -14.43 12.72 4.38
N ASP A 150 -13.43 13.55 4.10
CA ASP A 150 -12.41 13.26 3.08
C ASP A 150 -11.62 11.99 3.41
N TYR A 151 -11.26 11.79 4.67
CA TYR A 151 -10.52 10.61 5.09
C TYR A 151 -11.39 9.34 4.99
N ARG A 152 -12.67 9.44 5.37
CA ARG A 152 -13.66 8.36 5.21
C ARG A 152 -13.93 8.04 3.75
N LYS A 153 -13.87 9.04 2.86
CA LYS A 153 -13.90 8.81 1.41
C LYS A 153 -12.75 7.91 0.99
N ALA A 154 -11.52 8.22 1.39
CA ALA A 154 -10.34 7.40 1.06
C ALA A 154 -10.49 5.96 1.59
N ALA A 155 -10.98 5.80 2.82
CA ALA A 155 -11.20 4.48 3.42
C ALA A 155 -12.32 3.69 2.71
N GLU A 156 -13.39 4.36 2.27
CA GLU A 156 -14.46 3.72 1.54
C GLU A 156 -14.02 3.26 0.15
N VAL A 157 -13.17 4.04 -0.54
CA VAL A 157 -12.53 3.59 -1.77
C VAL A 157 -11.68 2.35 -1.52
N HIS A 158 -10.86 2.35 -0.46
CA HIS A 158 -10.04 1.19 -0.08
C HIS A 158 -10.91 -0.06 0.15
N ARG A 159 -11.99 0.06 0.94
CA ARG A 159 -12.95 -1.03 1.19
C ARG A 159 -13.56 -1.61 -0.08
N GLN A 160 -14.06 -0.77 -1.00
CA GLN A 160 -14.69 -1.28 -2.23
C GLN A 160 -13.68 -1.93 -3.18
N VAL A 161 -12.46 -1.39 -3.27
CA VAL A 161 -11.42 -1.96 -4.12
C VAL A 161 -10.90 -3.28 -3.55
N ARG A 162 -10.62 -3.35 -2.25
CA ARG A 162 -10.11 -4.59 -1.63
C ARG A 162 -11.16 -5.71 -1.61
N GLN A 163 -12.44 -5.38 -1.44
CA GLN A 163 -13.52 -6.35 -1.56
C GLN A 163 -13.50 -7.01 -2.95
N TRP A 164 -13.37 -6.19 -4.01
CA TRP A 164 -13.25 -6.71 -5.37
C TRP A 164 -12.01 -7.60 -5.54
N VAL A 165 -10.87 -7.22 -4.96
CA VAL A 165 -9.65 -8.05 -4.96
C VAL A 165 -9.92 -9.41 -4.32
N GLN A 166 -10.46 -9.45 -3.10
CA GLN A 166 -10.76 -10.69 -2.37
C GLN A 166 -11.72 -11.61 -3.16
N GLU A 167 -12.74 -11.02 -3.80
CA GLU A 167 -13.72 -11.76 -4.59
C GLU A 167 -13.11 -12.32 -5.90
N THR A 168 -12.28 -11.54 -6.60
CA THR A 168 -11.92 -11.83 -8.01
C THR A 168 -10.50 -12.31 -8.24
N VAL A 169 -9.55 -12.03 -7.34
CA VAL A 169 -8.17 -12.51 -7.48
C VAL A 169 -8.09 -13.99 -7.18
N LYS A 170 -7.47 -14.74 -8.10
CA LYS A 170 -7.33 -16.21 -8.07
C LYS A 170 -6.01 -16.62 -8.75
N PRO A 171 -5.46 -17.81 -8.44
CA PRO A 171 -4.29 -18.34 -9.12
C PRO A 171 -4.47 -18.36 -10.65
N GLY A 172 -3.37 -18.13 -11.37
CA GLY A 172 -3.36 -17.97 -12.83
C GLY A 172 -3.39 -16.52 -13.32
N GLN A 173 -3.76 -15.55 -12.48
CA GLN A 173 -3.64 -14.13 -12.80
C GLN A 173 -2.19 -13.65 -12.61
N THR A 174 -1.75 -12.72 -13.46
CA THR A 174 -0.47 -12.04 -13.26
C THR A 174 -0.58 -11.00 -12.14
N LEU A 175 0.50 -10.80 -11.39
CA LEU A 175 0.56 -9.71 -10.42
C LEU A 175 0.39 -8.34 -11.10
N THR A 176 0.79 -8.21 -12.37
CA THR A 176 0.60 -7.00 -13.17
C THR A 176 -0.89 -6.69 -13.35
N GLU A 177 -1.71 -7.66 -13.75
CA GLU A 177 -3.17 -7.50 -13.89
C GLU A 177 -3.82 -7.09 -12.57
N ILE A 178 -3.42 -7.73 -11.46
CA ILE A 178 -3.94 -7.43 -10.12
C ILE A 178 -3.59 -5.99 -9.73
N ALA A 179 -2.32 -5.58 -9.90
CA ALA A 179 -1.86 -4.23 -9.56
C ALA A 179 -2.60 -3.15 -10.35
N LEU A 180 -2.76 -3.33 -11.67
CA LEU A 180 -3.49 -2.40 -12.52
C LEU A 180 -4.97 -2.35 -12.15
N GLY A 181 -5.58 -3.50 -11.86
CA GLY A 181 -6.99 -3.58 -11.45
C GLY A 181 -7.30 -2.80 -10.19
N VAL A 182 -6.44 -2.90 -9.16
CA VAL A 182 -6.51 -2.13 -7.91
C VAL A 182 -6.40 -0.64 -8.20
N GLU A 183 -5.36 -0.23 -8.92
CA GLU A 183 -5.05 1.18 -9.13
C GLU A 183 -6.09 1.89 -10.00
N ASP A 184 -6.60 1.22 -11.02
CA ASP A 184 -7.69 1.72 -11.83
C ASP A 184 -9.00 1.81 -11.05
N GLY A 185 -9.22 0.86 -10.12
CA GLY A 185 -10.34 0.93 -9.17
C GLY A 185 -10.25 2.18 -8.29
N VAL A 186 -9.09 2.42 -7.68
CA VAL A 186 -8.87 3.60 -6.83
C VAL A 186 -9.10 4.90 -7.61
N ARG A 187 -8.47 5.07 -8.78
CA ARG A 187 -8.61 6.26 -9.62
C ARG A 187 -10.06 6.48 -10.05
N ALA A 188 -10.74 5.43 -10.49
CA ALA A 188 -12.13 5.51 -10.93
C ALA A 188 -13.09 5.89 -9.79
N LEU A 189 -12.95 5.26 -8.62
CA LEU A 189 -13.81 5.54 -7.46
C LEU A 189 -13.56 6.93 -6.86
N LEU A 190 -12.33 7.42 -6.91
CA LEU A 190 -12.04 8.80 -6.55
C LEU A 190 -12.60 9.81 -7.57
N GLY A 191 -12.89 9.36 -8.80
CA GLY A 191 -13.26 10.23 -9.92
C GLY A 191 -12.10 11.13 -10.37
N ASN A 192 -10.86 10.64 -10.21
CA ASN A 192 -9.64 11.40 -10.49
C ASN A 192 -8.63 10.48 -11.20
N ASP A 193 -8.30 10.79 -12.44
CA ASP A 193 -7.35 10.01 -13.22
C ASP A 193 -5.88 10.27 -12.82
N GLY A 194 -5.59 11.33 -12.06
CA GLY A 194 -4.24 11.67 -11.61
C GLY A 194 -3.26 12.02 -12.73
N LEU A 195 -3.71 12.38 -13.95
CA LEU A 195 -2.83 12.62 -15.11
C LEU A 195 -2.41 14.09 -15.28
N ALA A 196 -3.27 15.03 -14.91
CA ALA A 196 -2.95 16.45 -14.98
C ALA A 196 -1.94 16.82 -13.86
N PRO A 197 -0.98 17.74 -14.10
CA PRO A 197 -0.04 18.16 -13.07
C PRO A 197 -0.76 18.61 -11.78
N GLY A 198 -0.37 18.06 -10.64
CA GLY A 198 -0.98 18.31 -9.34
C GLY A 198 -2.29 17.56 -9.05
N SER A 199 -2.94 16.92 -10.04
CA SER A 199 -4.23 16.27 -9.79
C SER A 199 -4.10 15.04 -8.90
N ALA A 200 -3.02 14.27 -9.05
CA ALA A 200 -2.70 13.13 -8.17
C ALA A 200 -2.43 13.56 -6.72
N LEU A 201 -2.04 14.82 -6.46
CA LEU A 201 -1.87 15.34 -5.08
C LEU A 201 -3.20 15.69 -4.39
N VAL A 202 -4.28 15.85 -5.16
CA VAL A 202 -5.63 16.09 -4.60
C VAL A 202 -6.22 14.78 -4.10
N SER A 203 -6.14 13.71 -4.90
CA SER A 203 -6.54 12.37 -4.48
C SER A 203 -5.94 11.33 -5.41
N GLY A 204 -5.64 10.14 -4.88
CA GLY A 204 -5.02 9.09 -5.67
C GLY A 204 -4.52 7.92 -4.82
N MET A 205 -3.56 7.20 -5.39
CA MET A 205 -2.82 6.14 -4.69
C MET A 205 -1.97 6.76 -3.58
N GLY A 206 -2.11 6.27 -2.35
CA GLY A 206 -1.32 6.71 -1.19
C GLY A 206 0.13 6.21 -1.21
N PHE A 207 0.37 5.13 -1.94
CA PHE A 207 1.65 4.51 -2.28
C PHE A 207 1.39 3.37 -3.29
N PRO A 208 2.41 2.72 -3.89
CA PRO A 208 2.20 1.68 -4.90
C PRO A 208 1.41 0.47 -4.38
N THR A 209 0.77 -0.30 -5.27
CA THR A 209 0.15 -1.58 -4.89
C THR A 209 1.22 -2.64 -4.63
N GLY A 210 1.45 -2.96 -3.36
CA GLY A 210 2.27 -4.07 -2.88
C GLY A 210 1.59 -5.41 -3.07
N LEU A 211 2.28 -6.36 -3.71
CA LEU A 211 1.83 -7.71 -4.04
C LEU A 211 2.89 -8.75 -3.67
N SER A 212 3.34 -8.74 -2.41
CA SER A 212 4.47 -9.55 -1.98
C SER A 212 4.06 -11.01 -1.77
N LEU A 213 4.80 -11.95 -2.37
CA LEU A 213 4.52 -13.39 -2.29
C LEU A 213 5.44 -14.10 -1.30
N ASN A 214 4.89 -15.04 -0.51
CA ASN A 214 5.64 -16.03 0.27
C ASN A 214 6.67 -15.39 1.23
N HIS A 215 7.96 -15.65 1.00
CA HIS A 215 9.07 -15.11 1.80
C HIS A 215 9.33 -13.62 1.57
N CYS A 216 8.84 -13.04 0.48
CA CYS A 216 8.85 -11.58 0.30
C CYS A 216 7.78 -11.00 1.21
N VAL A 217 8.20 -10.28 2.25
CA VAL A 217 7.34 -9.81 3.34
C VAL A 217 6.62 -8.53 2.96
N ALA A 218 7.34 -7.55 2.39
CA ALA A 218 6.80 -6.27 1.98
C ALA A 218 7.50 -5.73 0.72
N HIS A 219 6.97 -4.64 0.16
CA HIS A 219 7.61 -3.85 -0.88
C HIS A 219 7.90 -4.58 -2.20
N TYR A 220 7.05 -5.51 -2.64
CA TYR A 220 7.11 -5.98 -4.02
C TYR A 220 5.96 -5.38 -4.83
N THR A 221 6.24 -4.87 -6.03
CA THR A 221 5.23 -4.52 -7.04
C THR A 221 5.79 -4.88 -8.42
N PRO A 222 4.96 -5.36 -9.38
CA PRO A 222 5.44 -5.64 -10.73
C PRO A 222 5.93 -4.34 -11.41
N ASN A 223 7.07 -4.41 -12.09
CA ASN A 223 7.65 -3.28 -12.81
C ASN A 223 7.62 -3.52 -14.33
N PRO A 224 7.53 -2.45 -15.15
CA PRO A 224 7.60 -2.56 -16.59
C PRO A 224 8.91 -3.21 -17.06
N GLY A 225 8.82 -4.03 -18.11
CA GLY A 225 9.96 -4.73 -18.70
C GLY A 225 10.45 -5.95 -17.90
N HIS A 226 9.87 -6.24 -16.74
CA HIS A 226 10.15 -7.48 -16.01
C HIS A 226 9.21 -8.59 -16.51
N LYS A 227 9.66 -9.85 -16.38
CA LYS A 227 8.80 -11.01 -16.67
C LYS A 227 7.59 -10.99 -15.75
N ASP A 228 6.42 -11.29 -16.31
CA ASP A 228 5.21 -11.42 -15.51
C ASP A 228 5.34 -12.56 -14.48
N ILE A 229 4.95 -12.24 -13.25
CA ILE A 229 4.80 -13.23 -12.18
C ILE A 229 3.33 -13.61 -12.12
N VAL A 230 3.06 -14.91 -12.24
CA VAL A 230 1.72 -15.48 -12.16
C VAL A 230 1.49 -15.98 -10.73
N LEU A 231 0.38 -15.58 -10.13
CA LEU A 231 -0.05 -16.04 -8.82
C LEU A 231 -0.34 -17.54 -8.84
N GLN A 232 0.24 -18.30 -7.93
CA GLN A 232 0.11 -19.76 -7.85
C GLN A 232 -0.84 -20.20 -6.72
N GLN A 233 -1.30 -21.45 -6.79
CA GLN A 233 -2.23 -22.03 -5.79
C GLN A 233 -1.66 -22.05 -4.37
N LYS A 234 -0.36 -22.28 -4.23
CA LYS A 234 0.34 -22.38 -2.93
C LYS A 234 0.92 -21.06 -2.44
N ASP A 235 0.67 -19.97 -3.15
CA ASP A 235 1.21 -18.67 -2.77
C ASP A 235 0.46 -18.04 -1.60
N VAL A 236 1.20 -17.39 -0.71
CA VAL A 236 0.69 -16.48 0.32
C VAL A 236 0.93 -15.05 -0.16
N LEU A 237 -0.13 -14.39 -0.62
CA LEU A 237 -0.10 -13.06 -1.22
C LEU A 237 -0.50 -11.99 -0.19
N LYS A 238 0.41 -11.04 0.07
CA LYS A 238 0.05 -9.80 0.77
C LYS A 238 -0.37 -8.76 -0.24
N VAL A 239 -1.56 -8.20 -0.07
CA VAL A 239 -2.07 -7.08 -0.85
C VAL A 239 -2.08 -5.84 0.05
N ASP A 240 -1.18 -4.91 -0.25
CA ASP A 240 -0.96 -3.68 0.52
C ASP A 240 -1.06 -2.49 -0.43
N PHE A 241 -2.05 -1.62 -0.25
CA PHE A 241 -2.20 -0.44 -1.11
C PHE A 241 -2.81 0.73 -0.34
N GLY A 242 -2.35 1.93 -0.69
CA GLY A 242 -2.80 3.16 -0.06
C GLY A 242 -3.83 3.90 -0.91
N VAL A 243 -4.74 4.60 -0.25
CA VAL A 243 -5.60 5.61 -0.89
C VAL A 243 -5.49 6.91 -0.13
N HIS A 244 -5.37 8.05 -0.82
CA HIS A 244 -5.40 9.34 -0.16
C HIS A 244 -6.39 10.33 -0.76
N VAL A 245 -6.86 11.23 0.10
CA VAL A 245 -7.57 12.46 -0.28
C VAL A 245 -6.91 13.61 0.47
N ASN A 246 -6.50 14.65 -0.25
CA ASN A 246 -5.81 15.83 0.28
C ASN A 246 -4.56 15.50 1.12
N GLY A 247 -3.91 14.39 0.80
CA GLY A 247 -2.71 13.88 1.47
C GLY A 247 -2.97 13.07 2.74
N TRP A 248 -4.22 12.86 3.13
CA TRP A 248 -4.57 11.95 4.23
C TRP A 248 -4.62 10.52 3.71
N ILE A 249 -3.60 9.73 4.04
CA ILE A 249 -3.39 8.40 3.48
C ILE A 249 -4.06 7.37 4.38
N VAL A 250 -4.91 6.53 3.79
CA VAL A 250 -5.36 5.28 4.38
C VAL A 250 -4.36 4.21 3.96
N ASP A 251 -3.58 3.74 4.92
CA ASP A 251 -2.72 2.56 4.82
C ASP A 251 -3.45 1.35 5.41
N SER A 252 -3.67 0.32 4.61
CA SER A 252 -4.38 -0.88 5.01
C SER A 252 -4.09 -2.03 4.04
N ALA A 253 -3.88 -3.20 4.61
CA ALA A 253 -3.38 -4.38 3.90
C ALA A 253 -4.00 -5.65 4.47
N PHE A 254 -4.01 -6.69 3.66
CA PHE A 254 -4.51 -8.01 4.02
C PHE A 254 -3.74 -9.10 3.28
N THR A 255 -3.80 -10.31 3.82
CA THR A 255 -3.21 -11.50 3.19
C THR A 255 -4.28 -12.39 2.60
N MET A 256 -4.00 -12.91 1.40
CA MET A 256 -4.77 -13.95 0.73
C MET A 256 -3.94 -15.22 0.63
N SER A 257 -4.59 -16.35 0.89
CA SER A 257 -4.10 -17.69 0.59
C SER A 257 -5.23 -18.46 -0.10
N PHE A 258 -4.86 -19.40 -0.97
CA PHE A 258 -5.79 -20.35 -1.58
C PHE A 258 -5.56 -21.79 -1.07
N ASP A 259 -4.58 -21.96 -0.20
CA ASP A 259 -4.25 -23.20 0.47
C ASP A 259 -4.56 -23.05 1.98
N PRO A 260 -5.48 -23.85 2.54
CA PRO A 260 -5.86 -23.75 3.95
C PRO A 260 -4.71 -24.08 4.91
N THR A 261 -3.60 -24.65 4.42
CA THR A 261 -2.36 -24.87 5.18
C THR A 261 -1.90 -23.58 5.89
N TYR A 262 -2.14 -22.41 5.30
CA TYR A 262 -1.70 -21.13 5.85
C TYR A 262 -2.74 -20.42 6.73
N ASP A 263 -3.93 -20.98 6.93
CA ASP A 263 -5.02 -20.31 7.66
C ASP A 263 -4.60 -19.90 9.08
N ASN A 264 -3.84 -20.75 9.78
CA ASN A 264 -3.39 -20.40 11.14
C ASN A 264 -2.29 -19.32 11.15
N LEU A 265 -1.48 -19.22 10.08
CA LEU A 265 -0.53 -18.12 9.91
C LEU A 265 -1.29 -16.79 9.70
N LEU A 266 -2.33 -16.81 8.85
CA LEU A 266 -3.17 -15.62 8.63
C LEU A 266 -3.91 -15.21 9.91
N ALA A 267 -4.49 -16.19 10.64
CA ALA A 267 -5.17 -15.95 11.90
C ALA A 267 -4.25 -15.32 12.95
N ALA A 268 -3.03 -15.85 13.12
CA ALA A 268 -2.04 -15.30 14.05
C ALA A 268 -1.75 -13.82 13.78
N VAL A 269 -1.52 -13.47 12.52
CA VAL A 269 -1.19 -12.09 12.12
C VAL A 269 -2.41 -11.17 12.23
N LYS A 270 -3.60 -11.66 11.88
CA LYS A 270 -4.84 -10.89 12.04
C LYS A 270 -5.11 -10.59 13.52
N ASP A 271 -5.04 -11.60 14.38
CA ASP A 271 -5.30 -11.46 15.82
C ASP A 271 -4.24 -10.58 16.51
N ALA A 272 -2.97 -10.66 16.09
CA ALA A 272 -1.92 -9.77 16.56
C ALA A 272 -2.17 -8.31 16.15
N THR A 273 -2.61 -8.08 14.90
CA THR A 273 -2.98 -6.75 14.40
C THR A 273 -4.17 -6.17 15.16
N ASP A 274 -5.23 -6.95 15.34
CA ASP A 274 -6.42 -6.55 16.10
C ASP A 274 -6.10 -6.31 17.57
N THR A 275 -5.15 -7.05 18.14
CA THR A 275 -4.61 -6.82 19.49
C THR A 275 -3.84 -5.50 19.58
N GLY A 276 -2.99 -5.20 18.60
CA GLY A 276 -2.32 -3.91 18.47
C GLY A 276 -3.31 -2.76 18.42
N ILE A 277 -4.33 -2.87 17.56
CA ILE A 277 -5.41 -1.89 17.42
C ILE A 277 -6.15 -1.72 18.75
N LYS A 278 -6.54 -2.80 19.41
CA LYS A 278 -7.25 -2.76 20.69
C LYS A 278 -6.44 -2.08 21.78
N THR A 279 -5.12 -2.33 21.81
CA THR A 279 -4.19 -1.82 22.82
C THR A 279 -3.84 -0.35 22.57
N ALA A 280 -3.69 0.07 21.31
CA ALA A 280 -3.38 1.45 20.94
C ALA A 280 -4.37 2.48 21.52
N GLY A 281 -3.89 3.66 21.89
CA GLY A 281 -4.74 4.72 22.38
C GLY A 281 -3.96 5.90 22.96
N ILE A 282 -4.66 7.01 23.20
CA ILE A 282 -4.05 8.19 23.81
C ILE A 282 -3.42 7.81 25.15
N ASP A 283 -2.21 8.30 25.39
CA ASP A 283 -1.35 8.04 26.55
C ASP A 283 -0.82 6.61 26.69
N VAL A 284 -1.18 5.69 25.78
CA VAL A 284 -0.62 4.34 25.74
C VAL A 284 0.83 4.40 25.25
N ARG A 285 1.72 3.65 25.89
CA ARG A 285 3.12 3.57 25.50
C ARG A 285 3.31 2.60 24.34
N ILE A 286 4.23 2.95 23.44
CA ILE A 286 4.58 2.11 22.30
C ILE A 286 5.00 0.71 22.74
N CYS A 287 5.84 0.59 23.78
CA CYS A 287 6.27 -0.71 24.30
C CYS A 287 5.11 -1.63 24.74
N ASP A 288 4.01 -1.06 25.25
CA ASP A 288 2.86 -1.83 25.72
C ASP A 288 2.06 -2.39 24.53
N VAL A 289 1.94 -1.62 23.44
CA VAL A 289 1.34 -2.09 22.18
C VAL A 289 2.21 -3.18 21.57
N SER A 290 3.52 -2.95 21.47
CA SER A 290 4.49 -3.89 20.92
C SER A 290 4.53 -5.23 21.68
N ALA A 291 4.48 -5.18 23.02
CA ALA A 291 4.46 -6.39 23.85
C ALA A 291 3.19 -7.21 23.63
N ALA A 292 2.02 -6.56 23.55
CA ALA A 292 0.75 -7.24 23.32
C ALA A 292 0.68 -7.87 21.92
N ILE A 293 1.21 -7.19 20.89
CA ILE A 293 1.35 -7.74 19.53
C ILE A 293 2.20 -9.02 19.56
N GLN A 294 3.38 -8.95 20.19
CA GLN A 294 4.30 -10.09 20.25
C GLN A 294 3.68 -11.29 20.95
N GLU A 295 3.06 -11.05 22.11
CA GLU A 295 2.45 -12.10 22.93
C GLU A 295 1.41 -12.89 22.14
N VAL A 296 0.53 -12.19 21.41
CA VAL A 296 -0.49 -12.84 20.59
C VAL A 296 0.10 -13.49 19.35
N MET A 297 1.03 -12.83 18.64
CA MET A 297 1.64 -13.39 17.43
C MET A 297 2.37 -14.71 17.72
N GLU A 298 3.21 -14.71 18.76
CA GLU A 298 4.08 -15.83 19.10
C GLU A 298 3.37 -16.92 19.92
N SER A 299 2.05 -16.79 20.18
CA SER A 299 1.24 -17.86 20.75
C SER A 299 0.69 -18.85 19.72
N TYR A 300 0.90 -18.61 18.43
CA TYR A 300 0.42 -19.46 17.33
C TYR A 300 1.56 -20.28 16.72
N GLU A 301 1.20 -21.42 16.13
CA GLU A 301 2.07 -22.28 15.33
C GLU A 301 1.35 -22.73 14.06
N VAL A 302 2.07 -23.03 13.00
CA VAL A 302 1.51 -23.52 11.73
C VAL A 302 2.23 -24.77 11.28
N GLU A 303 1.50 -25.77 10.81
CA GLU A 303 2.07 -26.99 10.23
C GLU A 303 2.10 -26.89 8.71
N ILE A 304 3.29 -26.95 8.11
CA ILE A 304 3.49 -26.91 6.65
C ILE A 304 4.31 -28.14 6.27
N ASP A 305 3.78 -28.96 5.37
CA ASP A 305 4.41 -30.20 4.89
C ASP A 305 4.87 -31.14 6.03
N GLY A 306 4.04 -31.31 7.06
CA GLY A 306 4.32 -32.18 8.21
C GLY A 306 5.31 -31.62 9.22
N LYS A 307 5.69 -30.33 9.09
CA LYS A 307 6.59 -29.66 10.03
C LYS A 307 5.90 -28.46 10.69
N VAL A 308 5.96 -28.43 12.02
CA VAL A 308 5.41 -27.33 12.83
C VAL A 308 6.41 -26.18 12.89
N TYR A 309 5.92 -24.97 12.66
CA TYR A 309 6.66 -23.71 12.75
C TYR A 309 5.96 -22.78 13.74
N PRO A 310 6.66 -22.27 14.77
CA PRO A 310 6.11 -21.15 15.55
C PRO A 310 6.00 -19.92 14.65
N VAL A 311 4.90 -19.18 14.76
CA VAL A 311 4.76 -17.90 14.06
C VAL A 311 5.63 -16.87 14.79
N LYS A 312 6.52 -16.21 14.05
CA LYS A 312 7.41 -15.18 14.61
C LYS A 312 7.01 -13.81 14.13
N ALA A 313 6.98 -12.84 15.05
CA ALA A 313 6.88 -11.44 14.69
C ALA A 313 8.14 -10.99 13.92
N VAL A 314 7.96 -10.32 12.79
CA VAL A 314 9.06 -9.73 12.04
C VAL A 314 9.61 -8.53 12.81
N ARG A 315 10.93 -8.42 12.96
CA ARG A 315 11.60 -7.44 13.84
C ARG A 315 12.22 -6.26 13.09
N SER A 316 12.44 -6.44 11.79
CA SER A 316 13.13 -5.50 10.91
C SER A 316 12.25 -4.38 10.34
N ILE A 317 10.95 -4.49 10.56
CA ILE A 317 9.93 -3.52 10.17
C ILE A 317 8.92 -3.32 11.31
N CYS A 318 8.18 -2.23 11.26
CA CYS A 318 7.29 -1.78 12.32
C CYS A 318 6.09 -1.03 11.75
N ALA A 319 5.03 -0.98 12.55
CA ALA A 319 3.93 -0.05 12.37
C ALA A 319 4.40 1.38 12.61
N HIS A 320 3.66 2.38 12.15
CA HIS A 320 4.14 3.76 12.13
C HIS A 320 3.00 4.78 12.24
N ASP A 321 3.33 5.98 12.70
CA ASP A 321 2.41 7.10 12.52
C ASP A 321 2.40 7.59 11.07
N ILE A 322 1.27 8.16 10.65
CA ILE A 322 1.07 8.73 9.32
C ILE A 322 0.96 10.25 9.46
N LYS A 323 1.65 10.99 8.58
CA LYS A 323 1.48 12.44 8.46
C LYS A 323 0.85 12.78 7.10
N ARG A 324 0.34 13.99 6.97
CA ARG A 324 -0.22 14.48 5.69
C ARG A 324 0.85 14.42 4.59
N TYR A 325 0.54 13.74 3.47
CA TYR A 325 1.43 13.46 2.34
C TYR A 325 2.67 12.62 2.65
N ARG A 326 2.75 11.99 3.82
CA ARG A 326 3.94 11.25 4.26
C ARG A 326 3.52 9.99 4.99
N ILE A 327 3.79 8.86 4.35
CA ILE A 327 3.36 7.53 4.82
C ILE A 327 4.02 7.16 6.16
N HIS A 328 5.33 7.40 6.30
CA HIS A 328 6.08 7.13 7.53
C HIS A 328 6.39 8.42 8.28
N GLY A 329 5.80 8.59 9.45
CA GLY A 329 6.08 9.70 10.35
C GLY A 329 7.37 9.51 11.15
N GLU A 330 7.29 9.76 12.46
CA GLU A 330 8.43 9.73 13.39
C GLU A 330 8.28 8.61 14.44
N LYS A 331 7.05 8.23 14.81
CA LYS A 331 6.77 7.22 15.81
C LYS A 331 6.64 5.86 15.13
N GLN A 332 7.40 4.89 15.65
CA GLN A 332 7.41 3.52 15.18
C GLN A 332 6.88 2.60 16.27
N ILE A 333 6.11 1.58 15.90
CA ILE A 333 5.59 0.55 16.82
C ILE A 333 6.16 -0.80 16.37
N PRO A 334 7.28 -1.24 16.97
CA PRO A 334 7.83 -2.57 16.72
C PRO A 334 6.82 -3.67 17.06
N PHE A 335 6.93 -4.83 16.43
CA PHE A 335 6.04 -5.98 16.70
C PHE A 335 6.55 -6.88 17.84
N VAL A 336 7.67 -6.50 18.45
CA VAL A 336 8.30 -7.18 19.58
C VAL A 336 8.45 -6.23 20.75
N LYS A 337 8.37 -6.76 21.96
CA LYS A 337 8.52 -5.98 23.20
C LYS A 337 9.81 -5.16 23.18
N THR A 338 9.68 -3.87 23.45
CA THR A 338 10.81 -2.91 23.54
C THR A 338 10.78 -2.16 24.87
N SER A 339 11.76 -1.29 25.09
CA SER A 339 11.79 -0.36 26.23
C SER A 339 11.24 1.03 25.88
N ASP A 340 10.73 1.26 24.66
CA ASP A 340 10.26 2.58 24.22
C ASP A 340 9.03 3.05 25.01
N GLN A 341 9.25 4.06 25.86
CA GLN A 341 8.20 4.65 26.70
C GLN A 341 7.45 5.79 26.01
N THR A 342 7.74 6.08 24.74
CA THR A 342 7.03 7.09 23.95
C THR A 342 5.53 6.79 23.95
N LYS A 343 4.71 7.82 24.15
CA LYS A 343 3.26 7.68 24.20
C LYS A 343 2.62 8.07 22.88
N MET A 344 1.51 7.42 22.55
CA MET A 344 0.62 7.87 21.49
C MET A 344 -0.21 9.06 22.00
N GLU A 345 -0.42 10.05 21.14
CA GLU A 345 -1.01 11.34 21.49
C GLU A 345 -2.34 11.58 20.76
N GLU A 346 -3.19 12.40 21.37
CA GLU A 346 -4.44 12.86 20.75
C GLU A 346 -4.15 13.58 19.42
N GLY A 347 -4.92 13.26 18.38
CA GLY A 347 -4.76 13.81 17.04
C GLY A 347 -3.76 13.07 16.16
N GLU A 348 -3.11 12.02 16.66
CA GLU A 348 -2.23 11.19 15.84
C GLU A 348 -2.99 10.15 15.02
N ILE A 349 -2.38 9.77 13.91
CA ILE A 349 -2.87 8.76 12.98
C ILE A 349 -1.81 7.68 12.91
N PHE A 350 -2.20 6.43 13.02
CA PHE A 350 -1.27 5.31 12.93
C PHE A 350 -1.73 4.28 11.90
N ALA A 351 -0.78 3.75 11.14
CA ALA A 351 -0.91 2.47 10.48
C ALA A 351 -0.53 1.40 11.50
N ILE A 352 -1.51 0.66 12.00
CA ILE A 352 -1.27 -0.51 12.84
C ILE A 352 -1.25 -1.72 11.91
N GLU A 353 -0.04 -2.08 11.49
CA GLU A 353 0.30 -3.30 10.77
C GLU A 353 1.01 -4.29 11.68
N THR A 354 0.94 -5.58 11.35
CA THR A 354 1.86 -6.59 11.88
C THR A 354 2.24 -7.57 10.79
N PHE A 355 3.43 -8.16 10.91
CA PHE A 355 3.91 -9.20 10.00
C PHE A 355 4.37 -10.41 10.81
N GLY A 356 3.80 -11.56 10.47
CA GLY A 356 4.20 -12.85 11.02
C GLY A 356 4.91 -13.68 9.96
N THR A 357 5.90 -14.48 10.36
CA THR A 357 6.64 -15.34 9.45
C THR A 357 7.04 -16.67 10.07
N THR A 358 7.17 -17.70 9.23
CA THR A 358 7.78 -18.98 9.57
C THR A 358 9.30 -18.99 9.43
N GLY A 359 9.89 -17.88 8.94
CA GLY A 359 11.32 -17.71 8.70
C GLY A 359 12.09 -17.29 9.95
N ARG A 360 13.02 -16.35 9.76
CA ARG A 360 13.88 -15.82 10.82
C ARG A 360 13.28 -14.61 11.54
N GLY A 361 12.35 -13.88 10.90
CA GLY A 361 11.83 -12.62 11.42
C GLY A 361 12.81 -11.45 11.27
N TYR A 362 13.85 -11.58 10.45
CA TYR A 362 14.79 -10.51 10.11
C TYR A 362 14.89 -10.39 8.60
N LEU A 363 14.56 -9.21 8.08
CA LEU A 363 14.43 -8.97 6.65
C LEU A 363 15.73 -8.46 6.06
N LYS A 364 15.94 -8.78 4.80
CA LYS A 364 16.98 -8.20 3.95
C LYS A 364 16.34 -7.57 2.72
N ASP A 365 17.05 -6.62 2.12
CA ASP A 365 16.69 -6.09 0.82
C ASP A 365 16.93 -7.18 -0.25
N ASP A 366 15.99 -7.32 -1.18
CA ASP A 366 16.14 -8.18 -2.36
C ASP A 366 16.29 -7.35 -3.64
N ASN A 367 16.63 -8.03 -4.74
CA ASN A 367 16.76 -7.39 -6.04
C ASN A 367 15.44 -6.77 -6.51
N GLY A 368 15.55 -5.60 -7.15
CA GLY A 368 14.42 -4.85 -7.67
C GLY A 368 14.04 -3.65 -6.80
N ILE A 369 13.06 -2.87 -7.28
CA ILE A 369 12.62 -1.64 -6.63
C ILE A 369 11.10 -1.61 -6.57
N TYR A 370 10.56 -1.50 -5.37
CA TYR A 370 9.13 -1.27 -5.11
C TYR A 370 8.66 0.09 -5.60
N GLY A 371 9.42 1.11 -5.22
CA GLY A 371 9.03 2.48 -5.41
C GLY A 371 10.11 3.45 -4.94
N TYR A 372 9.80 4.73 -5.12
CA TYR A 372 10.68 5.85 -4.85
C TYR A 372 9.93 6.92 -4.07
N GLY A 373 10.59 7.48 -3.05
CA GLY A 373 10.06 8.58 -2.24
C GLY A 373 10.92 9.82 -2.39
N LEU A 374 10.31 11.00 -2.55
CA LEU A 374 11.04 12.26 -2.58
C LEU A 374 11.44 12.69 -1.18
N GLN A 375 12.75 12.90 -0.97
CA GLN A 375 13.26 13.37 0.32
C GLN A 375 12.88 14.83 0.58
N ARG A 376 12.47 15.15 1.82
CA ARG A 376 12.06 16.51 2.19
C ARG A 376 13.26 17.46 2.13
N GLY A 377 13.06 18.63 1.53
CA GLY A 377 14.11 19.64 1.38
C GLY A 377 15.16 19.32 0.30
N ALA A 378 15.00 18.22 -0.44
CA ALA A 378 15.88 17.90 -1.55
C ALA A 378 15.78 18.95 -2.67
N SER A 379 16.93 19.49 -3.07
CA SER A 379 17.04 20.48 -4.13
C SER A 379 17.67 19.87 -5.38
N PRO A 380 17.11 20.14 -6.59
CA PRO A 380 17.68 19.65 -7.84
C PRO A 380 18.90 20.46 -8.31
N ALA A 381 19.30 21.51 -7.56
CA ALA A 381 20.31 22.47 -7.99
C ALA A 381 21.68 21.83 -8.30
N THR A 382 22.04 20.77 -7.57
CA THR A 382 23.32 20.06 -7.71
C THR A 382 23.27 18.91 -8.72
N LEU A 383 22.13 18.64 -9.36
CA LEU A 383 22.00 17.52 -10.29
C LEU A 383 22.77 17.78 -11.60
N PRO A 384 23.65 16.86 -12.03
CA PRO A 384 24.44 17.04 -13.25
C PRO A 384 23.63 16.83 -14.53
N LEU A 385 22.56 16.02 -14.47
CA LEU A 385 21.85 15.54 -15.65
C LEU A 385 20.55 16.31 -15.92
N ALA A 386 20.40 16.86 -17.12
CA ALA A 386 19.21 17.60 -17.52
C ALA A 386 17.92 16.74 -17.51
N THR A 387 18.02 15.45 -17.84
CA THR A 387 16.88 14.52 -17.75
C THR A 387 16.47 14.28 -16.30
N ALA A 388 17.42 14.21 -15.36
CA ALA A 388 17.13 14.09 -13.92
C ALA A 388 16.41 15.33 -13.37
N LYS A 389 16.80 16.54 -13.81
CA LYS A 389 16.12 17.79 -13.44
C LYS A 389 14.66 17.83 -13.92
N ARG A 390 14.41 17.38 -15.17
CA ARG A 390 13.04 17.27 -15.70
C ARG A 390 12.23 16.23 -14.94
N LEU A 391 12.81 15.07 -14.68
CA LEU A 391 12.15 14.00 -13.93
C LEU A 391 11.81 14.44 -12.49
N TYR A 392 12.73 15.14 -11.81
CA TYR A 392 12.45 15.73 -10.49
C TYR A 392 11.22 16.62 -10.52
N LYS A 393 11.09 17.51 -11.52
CA LYS A 393 9.93 18.40 -11.66
C LYS A 393 8.64 17.59 -11.84
N THR A 394 8.66 16.59 -12.71
CA THR A 394 7.51 15.69 -12.89
C THR A 394 7.14 14.97 -11.59
N ILE A 395 8.11 14.47 -10.83
CA ILE A 395 7.88 13.80 -9.55
C ILE A 395 7.27 14.77 -8.54
N GLN A 396 7.84 15.97 -8.41
CA GLN A 396 7.35 16.98 -7.49
C GLN A 396 5.92 17.41 -7.79
N GLU A 397 5.58 17.60 -9.08
CA GLU A 397 4.25 18.02 -9.53
C GLU A 397 3.19 16.93 -9.39
N ASN A 398 3.55 15.65 -9.51
CA ASN A 398 2.57 14.55 -9.55
C ASN A 398 2.50 13.75 -8.26
N PHE A 399 3.62 13.58 -7.55
CA PHE A 399 3.70 12.72 -6.37
C PHE A 399 4.09 13.49 -5.11
N GLY A 400 4.83 14.60 -5.24
CA GLY A 400 5.36 15.29 -4.08
C GLY A 400 6.20 14.32 -3.24
N THR A 401 5.83 14.13 -1.98
CA THR A 401 6.48 13.16 -1.06
C THR A 401 5.77 11.80 -1.00
N ILE A 402 4.68 11.60 -1.76
CA ILE A 402 4.01 10.30 -1.86
C ILE A 402 4.91 9.34 -2.64
N VAL A 403 5.03 8.09 -2.16
CA VAL A 403 5.83 7.07 -2.81
C VAL A 403 5.17 6.64 -4.12
N PHE A 404 5.98 6.50 -5.19
CA PHE A 404 5.51 6.11 -6.52
C PHE A 404 6.36 4.97 -7.10
N CYS A 405 5.83 4.19 -8.05
CA CYS A 405 6.57 3.13 -8.74
C CYS A 405 6.79 3.45 -10.23
N ARG A 406 7.60 2.64 -10.93
CA ARG A 406 7.94 2.86 -12.35
C ARG A 406 6.69 2.86 -13.25
N ARG A 407 5.69 2.01 -12.96
CA ARG A 407 4.41 1.99 -13.69
C ARG A 407 3.69 3.35 -13.67
N TYR A 408 3.85 4.14 -12.61
CA TYR A 408 3.17 5.44 -12.51
C TYR A 408 3.84 6.47 -13.42
N LEU A 409 5.16 6.40 -13.59
CA LEU A 409 5.89 7.24 -14.55
C LEU A 409 5.49 6.92 -15.99
N GLU A 410 5.39 5.63 -16.35
CA GLU A 410 4.95 5.24 -17.70
C GLU A 410 3.52 5.66 -18.00
N ARG A 411 2.63 5.55 -17.01
CA ARG A 411 1.25 6.05 -17.15
C ARG A 411 1.19 7.57 -17.37
N LEU A 412 2.15 8.33 -16.85
CA LEU A 412 2.30 9.77 -17.13
C LEU A 412 2.96 10.04 -18.50
N GLY A 413 3.31 9.01 -19.27
CA GLY A 413 4.00 9.14 -20.56
C GLY A 413 5.49 9.51 -20.42
N VAL A 414 6.08 9.31 -19.24
CA VAL A 414 7.52 9.56 -19.04
C VAL A 414 8.30 8.40 -19.64
N GLU A 415 9.21 8.69 -20.56
CA GLU A 415 10.08 7.70 -21.20
C GLU A 415 11.53 7.82 -20.71
N ARG A 416 12.31 6.74 -20.88
CA ARG A 416 13.78 6.69 -20.64
C ARG A 416 14.19 7.27 -19.27
N TYR A 417 13.38 7.01 -18.24
CA TYR A 417 13.51 7.61 -16.92
C TYR A 417 14.55 6.93 -16.00
N LEU A 418 15.00 5.71 -16.31
CA LEU A 418 15.87 4.91 -15.43
C LEU A 418 17.20 5.60 -15.07
N ALA A 419 17.86 6.23 -16.04
CA ALA A 419 19.08 6.99 -15.78
C ALA A 419 18.81 8.23 -14.91
N GLY A 420 17.65 8.86 -15.09
CA GLY A 420 17.20 9.98 -14.25
C GLY A 420 16.93 9.53 -12.81
N LEU A 421 16.20 8.43 -12.62
CA LEU A 421 15.96 7.83 -11.30
C LEU A 421 17.27 7.47 -10.60
N SER A 422 18.18 6.79 -11.30
CA SER A 422 19.48 6.41 -10.75
C SER A 422 20.29 7.63 -10.29
N CYS A 423 20.28 8.71 -11.09
CA CYS A 423 20.92 9.97 -10.72
C CYS A 423 20.27 10.61 -9.49
N LEU A 424 18.93 10.62 -9.41
CA LEU A 424 18.22 11.20 -8.27
C LEU A 424 18.48 10.41 -6.97
N VAL A 425 18.52 9.09 -7.05
CA VAL A 425 18.83 8.22 -5.91
C VAL A 425 20.28 8.40 -5.47
N SER A 426 21.25 8.40 -6.38
CA SER A 426 22.67 8.53 -6.03
C SER A 426 23.04 9.88 -5.42
N HIS A 427 22.21 10.91 -5.63
CA HIS A 427 22.38 12.24 -5.04
C HIS A 427 21.48 12.47 -3.81
N GLY A 428 20.84 11.43 -3.27
CA GLY A 428 19.99 11.52 -2.07
C GLY A 428 18.72 12.33 -2.26
N VAL A 429 18.30 12.60 -3.50
CA VAL A 429 17.05 13.32 -3.80
C VAL A 429 15.86 12.39 -3.70
N LEU A 430 16.02 11.16 -4.18
CA LEU A 430 15.04 10.10 -3.99
C LEU A 430 15.59 9.04 -3.04
N GLU A 431 14.72 8.56 -2.17
CA GLU A 431 14.89 7.26 -1.54
C GLU A 431 14.33 6.17 -2.46
N ALA A 432 15.01 5.03 -2.52
CA ALA A 432 14.55 3.87 -3.25
C ALA A 432 14.19 2.78 -2.23
N TYR A 433 12.99 2.22 -2.38
CA TYR A 433 12.48 1.16 -1.51
C TYR A 433 12.64 -0.19 -2.23
N PRO A 434 13.55 -1.07 -1.81
CA PRO A 434 13.64 -2.43 -2.34
C PRO A 434 12.57 -3.35 -1.72
N PRO A 435 12.24 -4.49 -2.36
CA PRO A 435 11.51 -5.57 -1.72
C PRO A 435 12.23 -6.05 -0.46
N LEU A 436 11.44 -6.37 0.58
CA LEU A 436 11.94 -6.84 1.86
C LEU A 436 11.60 -8.32 2.02
N VAL A 437 12.61 -9.17 2.13
CA VAL A 437 12.46 -10.63 2.13
C VAL A 437 13.01 -11.26 3.39
N ASP A 438 12.37 -12.33 3.85
CA ASP A 438 12.93 -13.27 4.82
C ASP A 438 13.66 -14.42 4.06
N THR A 439 13.88 -15.53 4.74
CA THR A 439 14.60 -16.70 4.30
C THR A 439 13.82 -17.37 3.17
N LYS A 440 14.46 -17.60 2.03
CA LYS A 440 13.83 -18.30 0.90
C LYS A 440 13.22 -19.63 1.37
N GLY A 441 11.96 -19.87 1.00
CA GLY A 441 11.17 -21.03 1.44
C GLY A 441 10.35 -20.80 2.71
N SER A 442 10.49 -19.65 3.40
CA SER A 442 9.56 -19.26 4.46
C SER A 442 8.28 -18.63 3.88
N TYR A 443 7.29 -18.51 4.74
CA TYR A 443 6.01 -17.84 4.45
C TYR A 443 5.82 -16.67 5.39
N SER A 444 5.11 -15.65 4.92
CA SER A 444 4.78 -14.47 5.70
C SER A 444 3.37 -14.01 5.41
N ALA A 445 2.73 -13.41 6.40
CA ALA A 445 1.43 -12.77 6.31
C ALA A 445 1.47 -11.37 6.94
N GLN A 446 0.57 -10.50 6.49
CA GLN A 446 0.35 -9.12 6.92
C GLN A 446 -1.15 -8.84 7.08
N PHE A 447 -1.51 -8.10 8.11
CA PHE A 447 -2.77 -7.37 8.22
C PHE A 447 -2.49 -5.97 8.73
N GLU A 448 -3.29 -5.00 8.29
CA GLU A 448 -3.04 -3.60 8.60
C GLU A 448 -4.30 -2.74 8.55
N HIS A 449 -4.41 -1.81 9.50
CA HIS A 449 -5.41 -0.76 9.48
C HIS A 449 -4.86 0.61 9.87
N THR A 450 -5.46 1.65 9.28
CA THR A 450 -5.30 3.02 9.75
C THR A 450 -6.25 3.29 10.92
N ILE A 451 -5.71 3.84 12.01
CA ILE A 451 -6.48 4.30 13.16
C ILE A 451 -6.32 5.81 13.38
N LEU A 452 -7.38 6.45 13.82
CA LEU A 452 -7.42 7.87 14.19
C LEU A 452 -7.58 7.99 15.71
N LEU A 453 -6.61 8.62 16.38
CA LEU A 453 -6.70 8.90 17.82
C LEU A 453 -7.44 10.21 18.06
N ARG A 454 -8.78 10.17 17.96
CA ARG A 454 -9.66 11.33 18.16
C ARG A 454 -9.84 11.67 19.65
N GLU A 455 -10.36 12.85 19.96
CA GLU A 455 -10.51 13.33 21.35
C GLU A 455 -11.41 12.40 22.18
N SER A 456 -12.55 11.99 21.60
CA SER A 456 -13.59 11.23 22.30
C SER A 456 -13.49 9.72 22.13
N ASN A 457 -12.89 9.25 21.04
CA ASN A 457 -12.85 7.84 20.67
C ASN A 457 -11.64 7.56 19.76
N LYS A 458 -11.39 6.28 19.50
CA LYS A 458 -10.48 5.81 18.46
C LYS A 458 -11.32 5.33 17.27
N GLU A 459 -11.07 5.85 16.08
CA GLU A 459 -11.74 5.38 14.86
C GLU A 459 -10.80 4.50 14.05
N VAL A 460 -11.11 3.21 13.87
CA VAL A 460 -10.43 2.32 12.94
C VAL A 460 -10.99 2.60 11.55
N ILE A 461 -10.48 3.65 10.90
CA ILE A 461 -11.13 4.26 9.74
C ILE A 461 -11.21 3.30 8.54
N SER A 462 -10.23 2.42 8.40
CA SER A 462 -10.16 1.41 7.33
C SER A 462 -10.90 0.11 7.64
N ARG A 463 -11.51 -0.05 8.83
CA ARG A 463 -12.24 -1.29 9.16
C ARG A 463 -13.37 -1.52 8.15
N GLY A 464 -13.58 -2.78 7.76
CA GLY A 464 -14.68 -3.23 6.92
C GLY A 464 -15.33 -4.49 7.49
N PHE A 465 -16.23 -5.12 6.73
CA PHE A 465 -16.85 -6.39 7.14
C PHE A 465 -15.90 -7.60 6.94
N ASP A 466 -14.82 -7.39 6.20
CA ASP A 466 -13.90 -8.40 5.71
C ASP A 466 -12.76 -8.72 6.68
N TYR A 467 -12.14 -7.72 7.30
CA TYR A 467 -11.12 -7.93 8.34
C TYR A 467 -11.10 -6.84 9.38
#